data_AF-A0A0R2PQU5-F1
#
_entry.id   AF-A0A0R2PQU5-F1
#
_cell.length_a   1.000
_cell.length_b   1.000
_cell.length_c   1.000
_cell.angle_alpha   90.00
_cell.angle_beta   90.00
_cell.angle_gamma   90.00
#
_symmetry.space_group_name_H-M   'P 1'
#
loop_
_entity.id
_entity.type
_entity.pdbx_description
1 polymer ?
#
loop_
_entity_poly.entity_id
_entity_poly.type
_entity_poly.pdbx_seq_one_letter_code
_entity_poly.pdbx_strand_id
1 'polypeptide(L)'
;MRRLLPLCLAALFGVTACSEIPRTATNFCRQLEKEMPAIASAPATEEEVNMAVERFKRLARVAPLEIEEHWNALTALMVETSKVDADNQESVQRVVDLAYATEASATASSEWVVATCGVDISQGMQVTP
;
A
#
# COMPACT_ATOMS: atom_id res chain seq x y z
N MET A 1 23.59 38.38 50.91
CA MET A 1 22.32 37.62 50.77
C MET A 1 21.99 37.58 49.27
N ARG A 2 22.44 36.57 48.53
CA ARG A 2 21.70 35.34 48.16
C ARG A 2 20.38 35.66 47.45
N ARG A 3 20.36 35.60 46.11
CA ARG A 3 19.40 34.85 45.26
C ARG A 3 19.97 34.71 43.84
N LEU A 4 20.70 33.62 43.60
CA LEU A 4 20.88 33.07 42.25
C LEU A 4 19.54 32.38 41.90
N LEU A 5 18.80 32.92 40.95
CA LEU A 5 17.61 32.28 40.39
C LEU A 5 18.09 31.44 39.18
N PRO A 6 17.99 30.10 39.20
CA PRO A 6 18.30 29.32 38.01
C PRO A 6 17.12 29.49 37.05
N LEU A 7 17.38 30.14 35.92
CA LEU A 7 16.46 30.18 34.79
C LEU A 7 16.36 28.76 34.24
N CYS A 8 15.40 27.99 34.74
CA CYS A 8 14.98 26.72 34.14
C CYS A 8 14.43 27.01 32.75
N LEU A 9 15.31 27.02 31.75
CA LEU A 9 14.95 26.99 30.35
C LEU A 9 14.41 25.58 30.06
N ALA A 10 13.13 25.39 30.35
CA ALA A 10 12.40 24.19 29.99
C ALA A 10 12.43 24.08 28.45
N ALA A 11 13.21 23.13 27.95
CA ALA A 11 13.16 22.73 26.55
C ALA A 11 11.73 22.24 26.25
N LEU A 12 10.94 23.07 25.59
CA LEU A 12 9.74 22.62 24.88
C LEU A 12 10.22 21.72 23.74
N PHE A 13 10.34 20.43 24.03
CA PHE A 13 10.28 19.41 22.99
C PHE A 13 8.87 19.45 22.43
N GLY A 14 8.69 20.22 21.35
CA GLY A 14 7.51 20.14 20.52
C GLY A 14 7.45 18.72 19.96
N VAL A 15 6.58 17.89 20.55
CA VAL A 15 6.23 16.60 19.97
C VAL A 15 5.45 16.94 18.70
N THR A 16 6.13 17.00 17.55
CA THR A 16 5.46 16.99 16.26
C THR A 16 4.82 15.61 16.14
N ALA A 17 3.60 15.47 16.64
CA ALA A 17 2.79 14.32 16.33
C ALA A 17 2.59 14.33 14.82
N CYS A 18 3.32 13.47 14.10
CA CYS A 18 3.01 13.16 12.72
C CYS A 18 1.55 12.73 12.71
N SER A 19 0.65 13.56 12.18
CA SER A 19 -0.76 13.19 12.05
C SER A 19 -0.84 12.09 10.99
N GLU A 20 -0.80 10.83 11.43
CA GLU A 20 -1.03 9.71 10.54
C GLU A 20 -2.47 9.77 10.05
N ILE A 21 -2.67 9.50 8.75
CA ILE A 21 -4.01 9.52 8.15
C ILE A 21 -4.81 8.39 8.81
N PRO A 22 -5.98 8.66 9.42
CA PRO A 22 -6.78 7.61 10.05
C PRO A 22 -7.13 6.49 9.07
N ARG A 23 -7.00 5.24 9.52
CA ARG A 23 -7.28 4.03 8.74
C ARG A 23 -8.78 3.77 8.65
N THR A 24 -9.45 4.51 7.79
CA THR A 24 -10.90 4.45 7.59
C THR A 24 -11.24 4.17 6.14
N ALA A 25 -12.42 3.58 5.90
CA ALA A 25 -12.94 3.35 4.56
C ALA A 25 -12.90 4.62 3.69
N THR A 26 -13.33 5.77 4.22
CA THR A 26 -13.31 7.05 3.49
C THR A 26 -11.91 7.47 3.07
N ASN A 27 -10.91 7.33 3.95
CA ASN A 27 -9.53 7.70 3.61
C ASN A 27 -8.90 6.70 2.64
N PHE A 28 -9.21 5.42 2.78
CA PHE A 28 -8.80 4.40 1.82
C PHE A 28 -9.38 4.67 0.43
N CYS A 29 -10.71 4.86 0.30
CA CYS A 29 -11.35 5.13 -0.99
C CYS A 29 -10.81 6.42 -1.63
N ARG A 30 -10.58 7.47 -0.85
CA ARG A 30 -9.95 8.71 -1.34
C ARG A 30 -8.52 8.48 -1.83
N GLN A 31 -7.75 7.65 -1.14
CA GLN A 31 -6.41 7.30 -1.60
C GLN A 31 -6.48 6.46 -2.89
N LEU A 32 -7.39 5.50 -2.94
CA LEU A 32 -7.60 4.61 -4.08
C LEU A 32 -7.95 5.40 -5.35
N GLU A 33 -8.85 6.37 -5.25
CA GLU A 33 -9.22 7.27 -6.35
C GLU A 33 -7.99 8.00 -6.94
N LYS A 34 -7.04 8.42 -6.10
CA LYS A 34 -5.81 9.09 -6.55
C LYS A 34 -4.87 8.15 -7.30
N GLU A 35 -4.81 6.89 -6.88
CA GLU A 35 -3.89 5.91 -7.47
C GLU A 35 -4.47 5.22 -8.70
N MET A 36 -5.79 5.12 -8.81
CA MET A 36 -6.51 4.34 -9.84
C MET A 36 -6.04 4.60 -11.28
N PRO A 37 -5.86 5.87 -11.74
CA PRO A 37 -5.45 6.12 -13.12
C PRO A 37 -4.11 5.49 -13.47
N ALA A 38 -3.22 5.34 -12.48
CA ALA A 38 -1.91 4.75 -12.66
C ALA A 38 -1.89 3.24 -12.33
N ILE A 39 -2.78 2.74 -11.46
CA ILE A 39 -2.93 1.30 -11.20
C ILE A 39 -3.48 0.57 -12.45
N ALA A 40 -4.33 1.23 -13.22
CA ALA A 40 -4.90 0.66 -14.45
C ALA A 40 -3.90 0.57 -15.62
N SER A 41 -2.69 1.13 -15.48
CA SER A 41 -1.67 1.15 -16.53
C SER A 41 -0.57 0.12 -16.23
N ALA A 42 -0.23 -0.69 -17.23
CA ALA A 42 0.89 -1.61 -17.12
C ALA A 42 2.22 -0.83 -17.09
N PRO A 43 3.10 -1.04 -16.10
CA PRO A 43 4.40 -0.39 -16.05
C PRO A 43 5.31 -0.91 -17.17
N ALA A 44 6.02 0.00 -17.84
CA ALA A 44 6.96 -0.32 -18.93
C ALA A 44 8.43 -0.27 -18.48
N THR A 45 8.72 0.42 -17.38
CA THR A 45 10.07 0.60 -16.84
C THR A 45 10.19 0.13 -15.40
N GLU A 46 11.42 -0.15 -14.94
CA GLU A 46 11.68 -0.50 -13.54
C GLU A 46 11.25 0.61 -12.57
N GLU A 47 11.41 1.88 -12.96
CA GLU A 47 10.93 3.02 -12.18
C GLU A 47 9.40 2.97 -12.02
N GLU A 48 8.68 2.70 -13.11
CA GLU A 48 7.22 2.56 -13.07
C GLU A 48 6.76 1.35 -12.25
N VAL A 49 7.51 0.24 -12.26
CA VAL A 49 7.26 -0.92 -11.40
C VAL A 49 7.41 -0.52 -9.92
N ASN A 50 8.51 0.15 -9.56
CA ASN A 50 8.73 0.63 -8.20
C ASN A 50 7.62 1.62 -7.79
N MET A 51 7.21 2.49 -8.71
CA MET A 51 6.10 3.40 -8.49
C MET A 51 4.79 2.66 -8.28
N ALA A 52 4.50 1.59 -9.02
CA ALA A 52 3.32 0.74 -8.80
C ALA A 52 3.33 0.12 -7.40
N VAL A 53 4.46 -0.45 -6.96
CA VAL A 53 4.62 -0.99 -5.59
C VAL A 53 4.32 0.07 -4.53
N GLU A 54 4.82 1.30 -4.70
CA GLU A 54 4.58 2.38 -3.75
C GLU A 54 3.11 2.81 -3.67
N ARG A 55 2.29 2.55 -4.70
CA ARG A 55 0.83 2.81 -4.68
C ARG A 55 0.14 1.84 -3.74
N PHE A 56 0.46 0.56 -3.86
CA PHE A 56 -0.08 -0.48 -2.98
C PHE A 56 0.33 -0.24 -1.53
N LYS A 57 1.60 0.15 -1.27
CA LYS A 57 2.04 0.54 0.08
C LYS A 57 1.32 1.77 0.63
N ARG A 58 1.04 2.78 -0.19
CA ARG A 58 0.26 3.96 0.24
C ARG A 58 -1.16 3.59 0.64
N LEU A 59 -1.79 2.68 -0.10
CA LEU A 59 -3.11 2.15 0.22
C LEU A 59 -3.10 1.31 1.48
N ALA A 60 -2.10 0.43 1.65
CA ALA A 60 -1.92 -0.38 2.85
C ALA A 60 -1.86 0.48 4.14
N ARG A 61 -1.14 1.62 4.10
CA ARG A 61 -1.03 2.54 5.25
C ARG A 61 -2.36 3.13 5.72
N VAL A 62 -3.35 3.23 4.84
CA VAL A 62 -4.67 3.78 5.17
C VAL A 62 -5.77 2.73 5.14
N ALA A 63 -5.44 1.47 4.88
CA ALA A 63 -6.38 0.35 4.86
C ALA A 63 -7.03 0.19 6.24
N PRO A 64 -8.37 0.18 6.33
CA PRO A 64 -9.07 -0.09 7.57
C PRO A 64 -8.91 -1.58 7.96
N LEU A 65 -9.15 -1.90 9.23
CA LEU A 65 -8.88 -3.23 9.80
C LEU A 65 -9.57 -4.36 9.03
N GLU A 66 -10.75 -4.12 8.48
CA GLU A 66 -11.57 -5.08 7.75
C GLU A 66 -10.90 -5.62 6.48
N ILE A 67 -10.00 -4.85 5.86
CA ILE A 67 -9.30 -5.24 4.63
C ILE A 67 -7.78 -5.16 4.73
N GLU A 68 -7.25 -4.77 5.90
CA GLU A 68 -5.81 -4.58 6.11
C GLU A 68 -5.00 -5.82 5.75
N GLU A 69 -5.40 -6.99 6.26
CA GLU A 69 -4.68 -8.24 6.00
C GLU A 69 -4.65 -8.59 4.52
N HIS A 70 -5.81 -8.50 3.86
CA HIS A 70 -5.95 -8.79 2.44
C HIS A 70 -5.15 -7.82 1.57
N TRP A 71 -5.17 -6.53 1.91
CA TRP A 71 -4.42 -5.52 1.19
C TRP A 71 -2.91 -5.62 1.41
N ASN A 72 -2.49 -6.06 2.61
CA ASN A 72 -1.09 -6.35 2.90
C ASN A 72 -0.59 -7.56 2.10
N ALA A 73 -1.41 -8.60 1.92
CA ALA A 73 -1.07 -9.73 1.06
C ALA A 73 -0.85 -9.29 -0.40
N LEU A 74 -1.76 -8.47 -0.95
CA LEU A 74 -1.59 -7.87 -2.28
C LEU A 74 -0.32 -7.03 -2.37
N THR A 75 -0.04 -6.22 -1.35
CA THR A 75 1.17 -5.39 -1.31
C THR A 75 2.45 -6.24 -1.26
N ALA A 76 2.44 -7.35 -0.51
CA ALA A 76 3.55 -8.28 -0.46
C ALA A 76 3.80 -8.94 -1.82
N LEU A 77 2.73 -9.38 -2.51
CA LEU A 77 2.84 -9.91 -3.87
C LEU A 77 3.46 -8.88 -4.82
N MET A 78 3.01 -7.63 -4.80
CA MET A 78 3.58 -6.57 -5.65
C MET A 78 5.08 -6.35 -5.37
N VAL A 79 5.50 -6.41 -4.10
CA VAL A 79 6.91 -6.27 -3.70
C VAL A 79 7.77 -7.46 -4.12
N GLU A 80 7.23 -8.69 -4.09
CA GLU A 80 7.97 -9.87 -4.55
C GLU A 80 8.07 -9.88 -6.08
N THR A 81 6.98 -9.59 -6.78
CA THR A 81 6.93 -9.48 -8.23
C THR A 81 7.91 -8.42 -8.75
N SER A 82 8.08 -7.29 -8.06
CA SER A 82 9.03 -6.25 -8.47
C SER A 82 10.50 -6.66 -8.38
N LYS A 83 10.80 -7.79 -7.74
CA LYS A 83 12.17 -8.30 -7.53
C LYS A 83 12.42 -9.60 -8.29
N VAL A 84 11.48 -10.02 -9.14
CA VAL A 84 11.58 -11.30 -9.84
C VAL A 84 12.77 -11.31 -10.77
N ASP A 85 13.60 -12.34 -10.65
CA ASP A 85 14.62 -12.68 -11.64
C ASP A 85 14.05 -13.72 -12.60
N ALA A 86 13.75 -13.30 -13.83
CA ALA A 86 13.12 -14.14 -14.84
C ALA A 86 14.01 -15.30 -15.33
N ASP A 87 15.34 -15.18 -15.17
CA ASP A 87 16.30 -16.23 -15.53
C ASP A 87 16.49 -17.25 -14.40
N ASN A 88 15.89 -17.00 -13.23
CA ASN A 88 15.95 -17.87 -12.07
C ASN A 88 14.60 -18.53 -11.79
N GLN A 89 14.50 -19.83 -12.10
CA GLN A 89 13.27 -20.61 -11.92
C GLN A 89 12.75 -20.59 -10.48
N GLU A 90 13.63 -20.59 -9.47
CA GLU A 90 13.21 -20.51 -8.06
C GLU A 90 12.60 -19.13 -7.76
N SER A 91 13.17 -18.07 -8.33
CA SER A 91 12.61 -16.72 -8.20
C SER A 91 11.23 -16.60 -8.83
N VAL A 92 11.04 -17.18 -10.02
CA VAL A 92 9.73 -17.24 -10.67
C VAL A 92 8.74 -18.04 -9.83
N GLN A 93 9.15 -19.19 -9.31
CA GLN A 93 8.27 -20.04 -8.52
C GLN A 93 7.80 -19.36 -7.22
N ARG A 94 8.65 -18.57 -6.56
CA ARG A 94 8.24 -17.79 -5.38
C ARG A 94 7.10 -16.81 -5.69
N VAL A 95 7.17 -16.12 -6.82
CA VAL A 95 6.10 -15.22 -7.27
C VAL A 95 4.82 -16.01 -7.56
N VAL A 96 4.94 -17.16 -8.23
CA VAL A 96 3.79 -18.04 -8.52
C VAL A 96 3.12 -18.52 -7.24
N ASP A 97 3.88 -19.06 -6.29
CA ASP A 97 3.35 -19.57 -5.03
C ASP A 97 2.67 -18.45 -4.23
N LEU A 98 3.28 -17.27 -4.19
CA LEU A 98 2.71 -16.12 -3.50
C LEU A 98 1.45 -15.60 -4.21
N ALA A 99 1.39 -15.63 -5.54
CA ALA A 99 0.22 -15.26 -6.30
C ALA A 99 -0.98 -16.16 -5.96
N TYR A 100 -0.77 -17.48 -5.93
CA TYR A 100 -1.81 -18.44 -5.50
C TYR A 100 -2.22 -18.22 -4.05
N ALA A 101 -1.26 -18.00 -3.13
CA ALA A 101 -1.58 -17.72 -1.73
C ALA A 101 -2.36 -16.41 -1.54
N THR A 102 -2.25 -15.46 -2.48
CA THR A 102 -2.88 -14.14 -2.42
C THR A 102 -4.27 -14.11 -3.06
N GLU A 103 -4.67 -15.14 -3.82
CA GLU A 103 -5.91 -15.15 -4.61
C GLU A 103 -7.15 -14.80 -3.77
N ALA A 104 -7.35 -15.46 -2.63
CA ALA A 104 -8.49 -15.19 -1.75
C ALA A 104 -8.49 -13.74 -1.22
N SER A 105 -7.30 -13.18 -0.96
CA SER A 105 -7.16 -11.79 -0.53
C SER A 105 -7.45 -10.79 -1.67
N ALA A 106 -7.11 -11.15 -2.91
CA ALA A 106 -7.45 -10.36 -4.08
C ALA A 106 -8.98 -10.30 -4.27
N THR A 107 -9.67 -11.44 -4.16
CA THR A 107 -11.12 -11.52 -4.22
C THR A 107 -11.77 -10.69 -3.12
N ALA A 108 -11.38 -10.90 -1.86
CA ALA A 108 -11.92 -10.17 -0.71
C ALA A 108 -11.71 -8.65 -0.85
N SER A 109 -10.52 -8.24 -1.30
CA SER A 109 -10.20 -6.83 -1.55
C SER A 109 -11.06 -6.24 -2.66
N SER A 110 -11.23 -6.95 -3.77
CA SER A 110 -12.06 -6.49 -4.89
C SER A 110 -13.51 -6.33 -4.48
N GLU A 111 -14.10 -7.33 -3.84
CA GLU A 111 -15.49 -7.30 -3.37
C GLU A 111 -15.73 -6.15 -2.38
N TRP A 112 -14.81 -5.98 -1.42
CA TRP A 112 -14.90 -4.90 -0.45
C TRP A 112 -14.76 -3.53 -1.10
N VAL A 113 -13.84 -3.37 -2.05
CA VAL A 113 -13.63 -2.11 -2.78
C VAL A 113 -14.85 -1.76 -3.65
N VAL A 114 -15.47 -2.74 -4.30
CA VAL A 114 -16.73 -2.54 -5.03
C VAL A 114 -17.84 -2.10 -4.07
N ALA A 115 -18.03 -2.83 -2.96
CA ALA A 115 -19.09 -2.55 -2.00
C ALA A 115 -18.92 -1.21 -1.26
N THR A 116 -17.67 -0.80 -0.99
CA THR A 116 -17.36 0.33 -0.12
C THR A 116 -16.97 1.59 -0.89
N CYS A 117 -16.21 1.45 -1.96
CA CYS A 117 -15.71 2.57 -2.76
C CYS A 117 -16.44 2.74 -4.10
N GLY A 118 -17.26 1.77 -4.52
CA GLY A 118 -18.03 1.85 -5.77
C GLY A 118 -17.20 1.74 -7.04
N VAL A 119 -15.97 1.23 -6.94
CA VAL A 119 -15.04 1.04 -8.07
C VAL A 119 -14.63 -0.41 -8.17
N ASP A 120 -14.41 -0.89 -9.38
CA ASP A 120 -13.93 -2.24 -9.64
C ASP A 120 -12.44 -2.21 -10.00
N ILE A 121 -11.60 -2.73 -9.10
CA ILE A 121 -10.15 -2.82 -9.28
C ILE A 121 -9.71 -4.09 -10.00
N SER A 122 -10.61 -5.07 -10.18
CA SER A 122 -10.31 -6.33 -10.86
C SER A 122 -10.20 -6.19 -12.38
N GLN A 123 -10.66 -5.07 -12.93
CA GLN A 123 -10.59 -4.75 -14.36
C GLN A 123 -9.17 -4.36 -14.84
N GLY A 124 -8.15 -4.44 -13.95
CA GLY A 124 -6.78 -4.00 -14.21
C GLY A 124 -5.96 -4.99 -15.04
N MET A 125 -5.41 -4.48 -16.15
CA MET A 125 -4.66 -5.15 -17.24
C MET A 125 -5.48 -6.09 -18.15
N GLN A 126 -5.95 -5.55 -19.29
CA GLN A 126 -6.30 -6.40 -20.44
C GLN A 126 -5.01 -7.01 -21.00
N VAL A 127 -4.78 -8.30 -20.76
CA VAL A 127 -3.80 -9.07 -21.53
C VAL A 127 -4.33 -9.20 -22.95
N THR A 128 -3.67 -8.55 -23.92
CA THR A 128 -3.97 -8.82 -25.33
C THR A 128 -3.39 -10.21 -25.67
N PRO A 129 -4.14 -11.10 -26.34
CA PRO A 129 -3.69 -12.45 -26.68
C PRO A 129 -2.37 -12.51 -27.46
#